data_AF-H0BUZ0-F1
#
_entry.id   AF-H0BUZ0-F1
#
_cell.length_a   1.000
_cell.length_b   1.000
_cell.length_c   1.000
_cell.angle_alpha   90.00
_cell.angle_beta   90.00
_cell.angle_gamma   90.00
#
_symmetry.space_group_name_H-M   'P 1'
#
loop_
_entity.id
_entity.type
_entity.pdbx_description
1 polymer ?
#
loop_
_entity_poly.entity_id
_entity_poly.type
_entity_poly.pdbx_seq_one_letter_code
_entity_poly.pdbx_strand_id
1 'polypeptide(L)'
;MGHLALRHSMSWEDVPAMRVCFDDRLVIEGLATGFTNGAIEAAVIHARAVLEFLGLKAVKGSTTEIAELDIRRSHDDLGVEQFRGALKFTKERALSAYPGPREEAESALATVFYAANKGLAHATASFDRNSSQSHLLEVAFRGVPVLLLNAFYRPLGLVQPNYELTFRPRDV
;
A
#
# COMPACT_ATOMS: atom_id res chain seq x y z
N MET A 1 0.93 0.99 -8.52
CA MET A 1 0.10 -0.09 -9.07
C MET A 1 -1.09 -0.41 -8.18
N GLY A 2 -0.88 -0.72 -6.88
CA GLY A 2 -1.96 -1.06 -5.96
C GLY A 2 -3.14 -0.07 -5.93
N HIS A 3 -2.88 1.23 -5.78
CA HIS A 3 -3.95 2.23 -5.75
C HIS A 3 -4.77 2.28 -7.06
N LEU A 4 -4.14 2.10 -8.23
CA LEU A 4 -4.87 2.05 -9.51
C LEU A 4 -5.71 0.79 -9.62
N ALA A 5 -5.13 -0.37 -9.28
CA ALA A 5 -5.85 -1.64 -9.30
C ALA A 5 -7.09 -1.59 -8.38
N LEU A 6 -6.94 -1.00 -7.19
CA LEU A 6 -8.02 -0.86 -6.21
C LEU A 6 -9.08 0.15 -6.63
N ARG A 7 -8.67 1.31 -7.19
CA ARG A 7 -9.62 2.28 -7.76
C ARG A 7 -10.46 1.69 -8.90
N HIS A 8 -9.82 0.92 -9.78
CA HIS A 8 -10.55 0.23 -10.85
C HIS A 8 -11.49 -0.83 -10.28
N SER A 9 -11.04 -1.68 -9.35
CA SER A 9 -11.91 -2.70 -8.76
C SER A 9 -13.11 -2.11 -8.03
N MET A 10 -12.95 -0.98 -7.33
CA MET A 10 -14.05 -0.25 -6.67
C MET A 10 -15.02 0.44 -7.65
N SER A 11 -14.61 0.66 -8.89
CA SER A 11 -15.45 1.33 -9.90
C SER A 11 -16.42 0.40 -10.63
N TRP A 12 -16.15 -0.91 -10.61
CA TRP A 12 -16.89 -1.89 -11.41
C TRP A 12 -18.26 -2.21 -10.80
N GLU A 13 -19.30 -2.17 -11.63
CA GLU A 13 -20.59 -2.80 -11.31
C GLU A 13 -20.48 -4.31 -11.50
N ASP A 14 -20.00 -4.72 -12.68
CA ASP A 14 -19.63 -6.10 -13.00
C ASP A 14 -18.13 -6.19 -13.26
N VAL A 15 -17.51 -7.31 -12.85
CA VAL A 15 -16.09 -7.53 -13.09
C VAL A 15 -15.83 -7.65 -14.60
N PRO A 16 -15.01 -6.77 -15.20
CA PRO A 16 -14.83 -6.77 -16.64
C PRO A 16 -13.94 -7.93 -17.09
N ALA A 17 -14.12 -8.34 -18.34
CA ALA A 17 -13.20 -9.25 -19.00
C ALA A 17 -11.80 -8.62 -19.17
N MET A 18 -10.78 -9.47 -19.13
CA MET A 18 -9.38 -9.15 -19.35
C MET A 18 -8.82 -10.02 -20.46
N ARG A 19 -7.97 -9.40 -21.28
CA ARG A 19 -7.17 -10.05 -22.31
C ARG A 19 -5.71 -9.70 -22.10
N VAL A 20 -4.83 -10.71 -22.10
CA VAL A 20 -3.38 -10.52 -22.06
C VAL A 20 -2.81 -11.01 -23.38
N CYS A 21 -2.11 -10.12 -24.07
CA CYS A 21 -1.46 -10.41 -25.35
C CYS A 21 0.06 -10.46 -25.18
N PHE A 22 0.71 -11.45 -25.80
CA PHE A 22 2.16 -11.49 -25.97
C PHE A 22 2.46 -11.29 -27.46
N ASP A 23 3.29 -10.29 -27.79
CA ASP A 23 3.57 -9.89 -29.18
C ASP A 23 2.29 -9.70 -30.01
N ASP A 24 1.33 -8.95 -29.45
CA ASP A 24 0.00 -8.68 -30.00
C ASP A 24 -0.91 -9.90 -30.25
N ARG A 25 -0.49 -11.10 -29.83
CA ARG A 25 -1.29 -12.31 -29.90
C ARG A 25 -1.99 -12.55 -28.58
N LEU A 26 -3.29 -12.79 -28.61
CA LEU A 26 -4.07 -13.14 -27.42
C LEU A 26 -3.60 -14.48 -26.86
N VAL A 27 -3.14 -14.49 -25.60
CA VAL A 27 -2.61 -15.68 -24.91
C VAL A 27 -3.46 -16.06 -23.70
N ILE A 28 -3.96 -15.08 -22.96
CA ILE A 28 -4.75 -15.32 -21.74
C ILE A 28 -6.05 -14.52 -21.79
N GLU A 29 -7.16 -15.18 -21.51
CA GLU A 29 -8.47 -14.57 -21.29
C GLU A 29 -8.96 -14.87 -19.88
N GLY A 30 -9.71 -13.94 -19.29
CA GLY A 30 -10.30 -14.14 -17.97
C GLY A 30 -11.00 -12.89 -17.47
N LEU A 31 -11.15 -12.79 -16.15
CA LEU A 31 -11.67 -11.60 -15.48
C LEU A 31 -10.53 -10.68 -15.06
N ALA A 32 -10.78 -9.37 -15.00
CA ALA A 32 -9.78 -8.39 -14.57
C ALA A 32 -9.29 -8.58 -13.13
N THR A 33 -10.06 -9.30 -12.30
CA THR A 33 -9.64 -9.77 -10.98
C THR A 33 -8.40 -10.65 -11.01
N GLY A 34 -8.15 -11.37 -12.12
CA GLY A 34 -6.92 -12.15 -12.31
C GLY A 34 -5.66 -11.29 -12.29
N PHE A 35 -5.76 -10.01 -12.64
CA PHE A 35 -4.66 -9.05 -12.50
C PHE A 35 -4.78 -8.20 -11.23
N THR A 36 -5.96 -7.63 -10.95
CA THR A 36 -6.07 -6.65 -9.87
C THR A 36 -5.85 -7.25 -8.50
N ASN A 37 -6.27 -8.49 -8.25
CA ASN A 37 -6.07 -9.13 -6.95
C ASN A 37 -4.58 -9.26 -6.65
N GLY A 38 -3.80 -9.85 -7.56
CA GLY A 38 -2.35 -9.96 -7.39
C GLY A 38 -1.64 -8.60 -7.26
N ALA A 39 -2.09 -7.58 -8.00
CA ALA A 39 -1.55 -6.23 -7.89
C ALA A 39 -1.85 -5.57 -6.53
N ILE A 40 -3.05 -5.76 -5.97
CA ILE A 40 -3.45 -5.27 -4.66
C ILE A 40 -2.67 -6.00 -3.56
N GLU A 41 -2.59 -7.33 -3.65
CA GLU A 41 -1.86 -8.18 -2.71
C GLU A 41 -0.37 -7.80 -2.62
N ALA A 42 0.28 -7.65 -3.78
CA ALA A 42 1.67 -7.21 -3.84
C ALA A 42 1.84 -5.81 -3.22
N ALA A 43 0.88 -4.91 -3.44
CA ALA A 43 0.90 -3.57 -2.84
C ALA A 43 0.71 -3.60 -1.32
N VAL A 44 -0.16 -4.45 -0.77
CA VAL A 44 -0.32 -4.65 0.68
C VAL A 44 0.99 -5.13 1.31
N ILE A 45 1.60 -6.17 0.73
CA ILE A 45 2.87 -6.73 1.24
C ILE A 45 3.97 -5.67 1.19
N HIS A 46 4.10 -4.98 0.06
CA HIS A 46 5.13 -3.95 -0.12
C HIS A 46 4.92 -2.78 0.85
N ALA A 47 3.68 -2.30 0.98
CA ALA A 47 3.35 -1.20 1.88
C ALA A 47 3.67 -1.57 3.35
N ARG A 48 3.34 -2.79 3.78
CA ARG A 48 3.72 -3.28 5.11
C ARG A 48 5.22 -3.27 5.30
N ALA A 49 5.98 -3.83 4.35
CA ALA A 49 7.43 -3.90 4.43
C ALA A 49 8.06 -2.49 4.54
N VAL A 50 7.53 -1.53 3.78
CA VAL A 50 7.96 -0.13 3.87
C VAL A 50 7.63 0.46 5.25
N LEU A 51 6.43 0.24 5.78
CA LEU A 51 6.06 0.76 7.11
C LEU A 51 6.92 0.17 8.23
N GLU A 52 7.20 -1.13 8.18
CA GLU A 52 8.11 -1.79 9.13
C GLU A 52 9.54 -1.25 8.98
N PHE A 53 10.03 -1.06 7.75
CA PHE A 53 11.31 -0.41 7.46
C PHE A 53 11.40 1.01 8.02
N LEU A 54 10.32 1.78 7.96
CA LEU A 54 10.25 3.13 8.53
C LEU A 54 10.16 3.14 10.06
N GLY A 55 10.01 1.97 10.69
CA GLY A 55 9.93 1.82 12.14
C GLY A 55 8.51 1.94 12.70
N LEU A 56 7.49 1.60 11.92
CA LEU A 56 6.09 1.59 12.34
C LEU A 56 5.55 0.16 12.45
N LYS A 57 4.60 -0.05 13.37
CA LYS A 57 3.87 -1.32 13.56
C LYS A 57 2.40 -1.04 13.86
N ALA A 58 1.52 -2.01 13.61
CA ALA A 58 0.18 -1.97 14.19
C ALA A 58 0.20 -2.17 15.71
N VAL A 59 -0.72 -1.50 16.41
CA VAL A 59 -0.99 -1.78 17.83
C VAL A 59 -1.65 -3.15 17.95
N LYS A 60 -1.17 -3.98 18.88
CA LYS A 60 -1.71 -5.33 19.10
C LYS A 60 -3.20 -5.25 19.47
N GLY A 61 -4.05 -5.91 18.69
CA GLY A 61 -5.50 -5.94 18.92
C GLY A 61 -6.26 -4.73 18.34
N SER A 62 -5.58 -3.78 17.71
CA SER A 62 -6.20 -2.65 17.02
C SER A 62 -6.14 -2.85 15.50
N THR A 63 -7.18 -2.37 14.81
CA THR A 63 -7.23 -2.31 13.33
C THR A 63 -7.11 -0.89 12.80
N THR A 64 -7.07 0.10 13.69
CA THR A 64 -7.10 1.54 13.35
C THR A 64 -5.88 2.29 13.87
N GLU A 65 -5.08 1.67 14.73
CA GLU A 65 -3.95 2.33 15.37
C GLU A 65 -2.59 1.75 15.00
N ILE A 66 -1.63 2.66 14.86
CA ILE A 66 -0.21 2.32 14.70
C ILE A 66 0.61 2.81 15.89
N ALA A 67 1.77 2.20 16.08
CA ALA A 67 2.77 2.57 17.05
C ALA A 67 4.17 2.52 16.43
N GLU A 68 5.14 3.10 17.12
CA GLU A 68 6.55 3.01 16.75
C GLU A 68 7.11 1.64 17.14
N LEU A 69 8.04 1.14 16.34
CA LEU A 69 8.75 -0.09 16.62
C LEU A 69 9.79 0.17 17.70
N ASP A 70 9.55 -0.29 18.94
CA ASP A 70 10.47 -0.05 20.07
C ASP A 70 11.84 -0.71 19.85
N ILE A 71 11.85 -1.95 19.38
CA ILE A 71 13.03 -2.78 19.09
C ILE A 71 12.74 -3.60 17.83
N ARG A 72 13.74 -3.80 16.97
CA ARG A 72 13.62 -4.64 15.78
C ARG A 72 13.38 -6.11 16.15
N ARG A 73 12.64 -6.82 15.30
CA ARG A 73 12.23 -8.21 15.59
C ARG A 73 13.39 -9.18 15.39
N SER A 74 14.26 -8.92 14.43
CA SER A 74 15.50 -9.66 14.19
C SER A 74 16.70 -8.73 14.05
N HIS A 75 17.91 -9.25 14.31
CA HIS A 75 19.18 -8.57 14.06
C HIS A 75 19.42 -8.34 12.55
N ASP A 76 18.82 -9.17 11.70
CA ASP A 76 18.97 -9.10 10.24
C ASP A 76 17.92 -8.18 9.58
N ASP A 77 16.93 -7.69 10.34
CA ASP A 77 15.96 -6.74 9.81
C ASP A 77 16.65 -5.39 9.58
N LEU A 78 16.53 -4.84 8.38
CA LEU A 78 16.97 -3.48 8.05
C LEU A 78 15.83 -2.48 8.32
N GLY A 79 16.20 -1.31 8.81
CA GLY A 79 15.30 -0.22 9.14
C GLY A 79 15.98 1.11 8.86
N VAL A 80 15.18 2.14 8.60
CA VAL A 80 15.63 3.42 8.07
C VAL A 80 16.73 4.08 8.90
N GLU A 81 16.73 3.90 10.23
CA GLU A 81 17.71 4.45 11.16
C GLU A 81 19.13 3.87 11.03
N GLN A 82 19.31 2.76 10.32
CA GLN A 82 20.65 2.24 10.01
C GLN A 82 21.35 3.01 8.89
N PHE A 83 20.62 3.84 8.15
CA PHE A 83 21.19 4.65 7.08
C PHE A 83 21.61 6.00 7.63
N ARG A 84 22.91 6.30 7.58
CA ARG A 84 23.46 7.54 8.10
C ARG A 84 22.79 8.76 7.45
N GLY A 85 22.14 9.61 8.25
CA GLY A 85 21.42 10.79 7.78
C GLY A 85 19.91 10.58 7.59
N ALA A 86 19.44 9.33 7.63
CA ALA A 86 18.02 9.03 7.71
C ALA A 86 17.58 8.95 9.17
N LEU A 87 16.46 9.58 9.49
CA LEU A 87 15.90 9.59 10.85
C LEU A 87 14.78 8.56 10.96
N LYS A 88 14.77 7.82 12.08
CA LYS A 88 13.64 6.96 12.45
C LYS A 88 12.34 7.75 12.33
N PHE A 89 11.35 7.14 11.70
CA PHE A 89 10.10 7.81 11.39
C PHE A 89 9.13 7.64 12.56
N THR A 90 8.72 8.75 13.19
CA THR A 90 7.78 8.70 14.32
C THR A 90 6.34 8.57 13.83
N LYS A 91 5.45 8.09 14.70
CA LYS A 91 4.01 8.08 14.41
C LYS A 91 3.52 9.48 14.05
N GLU A 92 3.92 10.48 14.83
CA GLU A 92 3.57 11.89 14.61
C GLU A 92 4.00 12.38 13.23
N ARG A 93 5.23 12.05 12.81
CA ARG A 93 5.77 12.46 11.51
C ARG A 93 5.06 11.75 10.35
N ALA A 94 4.63 10.49 10.55
CA ALA A 94 3.85 9.76 9.56
C ALA A 94 2.47 10.37 9.35
N LEU A 95 1.78 10.69 10.44
CA LEU A 95 0.43 11.24 10.39
C LEU A 95 0.40 12.69 9.88
N SER A 96 1.43 13.49 10.18
CA SER A 96 1.57 14.87 9.67
C SER A 96 1.98 14.96 8.20
N ALA A 97 2.62 13.92 7.65
CA ALA A 97 2.96 13.85 6.23
C ALA A 97 1.76 13.53 5.33
N TYR A 98 0.60 13.18 5.93
CA TYR A 98 -0.58 12.74 5.21
C TYR A 98 -1.50 13.91 4.86
N PRO A 99 -1.91 14.08 3.58
CA PRO A 99 -2.95 15.05 3.23
C PRO A 99 -4.32 14.48 3.62
N GLY A 100 -4.90 14.97 4.72
CA GLY A 100 -6.24 14.57 5.16
C GLY A 100 -6.42 14.56 6.68
N PRO A 101 -7.58 14.08 7.17
CA PRO A 101 -7.82 13.88 8.59
C PRO A 101 -6.81 12.90 9.20
N ARG A 102 -6.29 13.25 10.37
CA ARG A 102 -5.29 12.45 11.08
C ARG A 102 -5.76 11.02 11.39
N GLU A 103 -7.03 10.89 11.78
CA GLU A 103 -7.64 9.60 12.13
C GLU A 103 -7.77 8.67 10.91
N GLU A 104 -8.05 9.24 9.73
CA GLU A 104 -8.09 8.49 8.48
C GLU A 104 -6.69 8.03 8.08
N ALA A 105 -5.69 8.90 8.21
CA ALA A 105 -4.30 8.54 7.96
C ALA A 105 -3.85 7.38 8.87
N GLU A 106 -4.18 7.43 10.16
CA GLU A 106 -3.81 6.36 11.09
C GLU A 106 -4.51 5.05 10.74
N SER A 107 -5.82 5.12 10.50
CA SER A 107 -6.63 3.96 10.11
C SER A 107 -6.16 3.34 8.80
N ALA A 108 -5.74 4.16 7.83
CA ALA A 108 -5.22 3.71 6.55
C ALA A 108 -3.92 2.92 6.73
N LEU A 109 -2.98 3.46 7.51
CA LEU A 109 -1.70 2.79 7.80
C LEU A 109 -1.91 1.50 8.61
N ALA A 110 -2.82 1.52 9.60
CA ALA A 110 -3.16 0.33 10.38
C ALA A 110 -3.84 -0.75 9.51
N THR A 111 -4.67 -0.36 8.54
CA THR A 111 -5.35 -1.27 7.62
C THR A 111 -4.36 -2.06 6.77
N VAL A 112 -3.22 -1.49 6.40
CA VAL A 112 -2.15 -2.23 5.68
C VAL A 112 -1.66 -3.42 6.50
N PHE A 113 -1.38 -3.23 7.79
CA PHE A 113 -0.96 -4.32 8.67
C PHE A 113 -2.06 -5.35 8.87
N TYR A 114 -3.30 -4.90 9.07
CA TYR A 114 -4.44 -5.77 9.21
C TYR A 114 -4.65 -6.66 7.98
N ALA A 115 -4.66 -6.07 6.78
CA ALA A 115 -4.80 -6.78 5.51
C ALA A 115 -3.64 -7.76 5.27
N ALA A 116 -2.40 -7.36 5.60
CA ALA A 116 -1.24 -8.23 5.47
C ALA A 116 -1.24 -9.39 6.49
N ASN A 117 -1.78 -9.21 7.70
CA ASN A 117 -1.78 -10.20 8.78
C ASN A 117 -2.93 -11.20 8.71
N LYS A 118 -4.13 -10.80 8.29
CA LYS A 118 -5.27 -11.72 8.16
C LYS A 118 -5.15 -12.71 7.00
N GLY A 119 -4.06 -12.61 6.24
CA GLY A 119 -3.78 -13.47 5.12
C GLY A 119 -4.53 -12.99 3.88
N LEU A 120 -3.80 -12.92 2.77
CA LEU A 120 -4.35 -12.77 1.42
C LEU A 120 -5.27 -13.94 1.02
N ALA A 121 -5.40 -14.98 1.87
CA ALA A 121 -6.23 -16.16 1.67
C ALA A 121 -7.73 -15.86 1.50
N HIS A 122 -8.18 -14.66 1.87
CA HIS A 122 -9.57 -14.21 1.66
C HIS A 122 -9.69 -13.09 0.60
N ALA A 123 -8.66 -12.85 -0.22
CA ALA A 123 -8.61 -11.77 -1.22
C ALA A 123 -9.77 -11.79 -2.23
N THR A 124 -10.42 -12.93 -2.44
CA THR A 124 -11.60 -13.03 -3.32
C THR A 124 -12.90 -12.52 -2.68
N ALA A 125 -12.97 -12.39 -1.35
CA ALA A 125 -14.15 -11.92 -0.63
C ALA A 125 -13.93 -10.59 0.13
N SER A 126 -12.67 -10.13 0.27
CA SER A 126 -12.31 -9.06 1.21
C SER A 126 -12.32 -7.65 0.62
N PHE A 127 -12.43 -7.50 -0.71
CA PHE A 127 -12.44 -6.19 -1.38
C PHE A 127 -13.84 -5.87 -1.89
N ASP A 128 -14.81 -5.84 -0.96
CA ASP A 128 -16.13 -5.33 -1.29
C ASP A 128 -16.03 -3.85 -1.69
N ARG A 129 -16.78 -3.48 -2.73
CA ARG A 129 -16.82 -2.17 -3.38
C ARG A 129 -17.06 -1.03 -2.39
N ASN A 130 -17.79 -1.33 -1.31
CA ASN A 130 -18.21 -0.39 -0.28
C ASN A 130 -17.55 -0.64 1.09
N SER A 131 -16.54 -1.50 1.18
CA SER A 131 -15.86 -1.67 2.46
C SER A 131 -15.02 -0.44 2.78
N SER A 132 -15.13 0.06 4.01
CA SER A 132 -14.24 1.10 4.53
C SER A 132 -12.76 0.72 4.39
N GLN A 133 -12.45 -0.59 4.36
CA GLN A 133 -11.10 -1.12 4.16
C GLN A 133 -10.54 -0.86 2.76
N SER A 134 -11.34 -1.01 1.69
CA SER A 134 -10.88 -0.73 0.32
C SER A 134 -10.48 0.75 0.17
N HIS A 135 -11.28 1.66 0.72
CA HIS A 135 -10.94 3.08 0.75
C HIS A 135 -9.66 3.36 1.55
N LEU A 136 -9.56 2.81 2.76
CA LEU A 136 -8.38 2.99 3.62
C LEU A 136 -7.09 2.42 3.00
N LEU A 137 -7.17 1.31 2.26
CA LEU A 137 -6.05 0.76 1.50
C LEU A 137 -5.67 1.65 0.30
N GLU A 138 -6.66 2.20 -0.42
CA GLU A 138 -6.40 3.12 -1.52
C GLU A 138 -5.65 4.34 -1.02
N VAL A 139 -6.14 4.90 0.08
CA VAL A 139 -5.51 6.00 0.81
C VAL A 139 -4.08 5.58 1.12
N ALA A 140 -3.87 4.50 1.89
CA ALA A 140 -2.53 4.05 2.30
C ALA A 140 -1.56 3.84 1.12
N PHE A 141 -2.02 3.26 0.00
CA PHE A 141 -1.19 3.03 -1.18
C PHE A 141 -0.70 4.33 -1.85
N ARG A 142 -1.42 5.45 -1.70
CA ARG A 142 -0.93 6.77 -2.10
C ARG A 142 0.03 7.37 -1.07
N GLY A 143 -0.24 7.17 0.22
CA GLY A 143 0.53 7.79 1.30
C GLY A 143 1.89 7.14 1.58
N VAL A 144 1.97 5.81 1.59
CA VAL A 144 3.20 5.08 1.97
C VAL A 144 4.42 5.48 1.11
N PRO A 145 4.32 5.62 -0.23
CA PRO A 145 5.44 6.12 -1.04
C PRO A 145 5.91 7.52 -0.60
N VAL A 146 4.99 8.43 -0.25
CA VAL A 146 5.33 9.77 0.24
C VAL A 146 6.11 9.69 1.55
N LEU A 147 5.71 8.79 2.46
CA LEU A 147 6.44 8.58 3.71
C LEU A 147 7.88 8.10 3.45
N LEU A 148 8.05 7.13 2.55
CA LEU A 148 9.38 6.62 2.16
C LEU A 148 10.25 7.73 1.55
N LEU A 149 9.70 8.53 0.64
CA LEU A 149 10.42 9.64 0.01
C LEU A 149 10.87 10.68 1.05
N ASN A 150 9.99 11.03 2.00
CA ASN A 150 10.27 12.01 3.05
C ASN A 150 11.24 11.49 4.11
N ALA A 151 11.22 10.19 4.41
CA ALA A 151 12.02 9.58 5.46
C ALA A 151 13.41 9.13 4.99
N PHE A 152 13.52 8.67 3.74
CA PHE A 152 14.70 7.99 3.23
C PHE A 152 15.36 8.75 2.07
N TYR A 153 14.64 8.99 0.98
CA TYR A 153 15.25 9.56 -0.23
C TYR A 153 15.67 11.03 -0.05
N ARG A 154 14.77 11.89 0.41
CA ARG A 154 15.04 13.33 0.55
C ARG A 154 16.14 13.63 1.57
N PRO A 155 16.14 13.05 2.78
CA PRO A 155 17.21 13.31 3.76
C PRO A 155 18.60 12.86 3.29
N LEU A 156 18.66 11.83 2.46
CA LEU A 156 19.91 11.29 1.93
C LEU A 156 20.35 11.95 0.60
N GLY A 157 19.58 12.90 0.07
CA GLY A 157 19.87 13.54 -1.21
C GLY A 157 19.83 12.57 -2.40
N LEU A 158 19.10 11.46 -2.28
CA LEU A 158 19.01 10.45 -3.32
C LEU A 158 18.02 10.86 -4.42
N VAL A 159 18.26 10.36 -5.63
CA VAL A 159 17.31 10.49 -6.75
C VAL A 159 16.02 9.77 -6.36
N GLN A 160 14.91 10.49 -6.39
CA GLN A 160 13.61 9.94 -6.07
C GLN A 160 13.13 9.04 -7.22
N PRO A 161 12.67 7.82 -6.94
CA PRO A 161 12.06 6.96 -7.95
C PRO A 161 10.79 7.60 -8.51
N ASN A 162 10.61 7.50 -9.83
CA ASN A 162 9.38 7.91 -10.47
C ASN A 162 8.32 6.81 -10.29
N TYR A 163 7.37 7.04 -9.39
CA TYR A 163 6.25 6.13 -9.15
C TYR A 163 4.99 6.49 -9.96
N GLU A 164 5.05 7.52 -10.82
CA GLU A 164 3.91 7.92 -11.63
C GLU A 164 3.55 6.82 -12.63
N LEU A 165 2.33 6.31 -12.47
CA LEU A 165 1.74 5.35 -13.37
C LEU A 165 0.59 6.04 -14.09
N THR A 166 0.71 6.13 -15.41
CA THR A 166 -0.35 6.65 -16.26
C THR A 166 -1.34 5.53 -16.56
N PHE A 167 -2.63 5.85 -16.53
CA PHE A 167 -3.69 4.98 -17.01
C PHE A 167 -4.52 5.74 -18.06
N ARG A 168 -5.19 5.00 -18.94
CA ARG A 168 -6.15 5.57 -19.89
C ARG A 168 -7.56 5.39 -19.33
N PRO A 169 -8.40 6.44 -19.29
CA PRO A 169 -9.83 6.27 -19.05
C PRO A 169 -10.40 5.28 -20.06
N ARG A 170 -11.35 4.43 -19.65
CA ARG A 170 -12.20 3.75 -20.62
C ARG A 170 -13.22 4.77 -21.11
N ASP A 171 -13.31 4.94 -22.43
CA ASP A 171 -14.47 5.57 -23.04
C ASP A 171 -15.69 4.73 -22.67
N VAL A 172 -16.72 5.38 -22.12
CA VAL A 172 -17.99 4.76 -21.71
C VAL A 172 -18.88 4.57 -22.93
#